data_AF-A0A0G1Y6X4-F1
#
_entry.id   AF-A0A0G1Y6X4-F1
#
_cell.length_a   1.000
_cell.length_b   1.000
_cell.length_c   1.000
_cell.angle_alpha   90.00
_cell.angle_beta   90.00
_cell.angle_gamma   90.00
#
_symmetry.space_group_name_H-M   'P 1'
#
loop_
_entity.id
_entity.type
_entity.pdbx_description
1 polymer ?
#
loop_
_entity_poly.entity_id
_entity_poly.type
_entity_poly.pdbx_seq_one_letter_code
_entity_poly.pdbx_strand_id
1 'polypeptide(L)'
;MLRSAEDSSSEYHLIHKHLVGPRTVGRLLLHYTELTQSQSIERMYEAGWAAAEAALVADSTLTENSRLEMLEMANDSWQCAQDICHERTLDNSTPCHDRALRIETSRATLPVFSTMVQGTFTTPVRKAYHATLLDIAGRSANLLEHSVENRGSHIGNYKGLCAEQLGILALSREVTGRLVAMPSLARSDSGTHYPRETHDIQVLSHHRGVRRSITPVEIKFSRSPDRYNAPVLNARRHLGVSSALSAVELTRLYEKDFHQPELMTDADHIKLAMIGLISDYRRKQMSRTGPTQPSATPPVAAA
;
A
#
# COMPACT_ATOMS: atom_id res chain seq x y z
N MET A 1 9.32 -2.41 -29.80
CA MET A 1 7.88 -2.40 -30.10
C MET A 1 7.17 -2.35 -28.76
N LEU A 2 6.32 -1.35 -28.51
CA LEU A 2 5.55 -1.26 -27.26
C LEU A 2 4.44 -2.31 -27.27
N ARG A 3 4.16 -2.92 -26.12
CA ARG A 3 3.05 -3.87 -25.98
C ARG A 3 1.74 -3.16 -25.80
N SER A 4 0.64 -3.91 -25.94
CA SER A 4 -0.68 -3.41 -25.59
C SER A 4 -0.71 -3.05 -24.10
N ALA A 5 -1.54 -2.07 -23.74
CA ALA A 5 -1.80 -1.81 -22.33
C ALA A 5 -2.18 -3.11 -21.62
N GLU A 6 -3.10 -3.89 -22.22
CA GLU A 6 -3.62 -5.17 -21.70
C GLU A 6 -2.52 -6.10 -21.19
N ASP A 7 -1.61 -6.47 -22.09
CA ASP A 7 -0.48 -7.35 -21.81
C ASP A 7 0.42 -6.78 -20.71
N SER A 8 0.62 -5.45 -20.72
CA SER A 8 1.47 -4.77 -19.75
C SER A 8 0.92 -4.87 -18.32
N SER A 9 -0.40 -4.76 -18.12
CA SER A 9 -1.02 -4.97 -16.79
C SER A 9 -0.92 -6.41 -16.35
N SER A 10 -1.18 -7.37 -17.25
CA SER A 10 -1.04 -8.79 -16.93
C SER A 10 0.37 -9.11 -16.44
N GLU A 11 1.40 -8.58 -17.09
CA GLU A 11 2.77 -8.72 -16.63
C GLU A 11 3.06 -7.96 -15.33
N TYR A 12 2.59 -6.72 -15.21
CA TYR A 12 2.78 -5.91 -14.02
C TYR A 12 2.19 -6.62 -12.78
N HIS A 13 1.03 -7.27 -12.93
CA HIS A 13 0.37 -8.04 -11.89
C HIS A 13 1.16 -9.26 -11.42
N LEU A 14 1.98 -9.86 -12.29
CA LEU A 14 2.84 -11.01 -11.99
C LEU A 14 4.13 -10.62 -11.25
N ILE A 15 4.43 -9.32 -11.14
CA ILE A 15 5.57 -8.88 -10.34
C ILE A 15 5.24 -9.08 -8.86
N HIS A 16 6.23 -9.55 -8.10
CA HIS A 16 6.10 -9.71 -6.65
C HIS A 16 5.67 -8.41 -5.95
N LYS A 17 4.90 -8.53 -4.86
CA LYS A 17 4.45 -7.39 -4.04
C LYS A 17 5.56 -6.74 -3.21
N HIS A 18 6.76 -7.31 -3.21
CA HIS A 18 7.95 -6.65 -2.67
C HIS A 18 8.46 -5.60 -3.66
N LEU A 19 9.17 -4.58 -3.16
CA LEU A 19 9.87 -3.68 -4.07
C LEU A 19 10.92 -4.46 -4.86
N VAL A 20 10.87 -4.27 -6.16
CA VAL A 20 11.87 -4.78 -7.07
C VAL A 20 13.16 -3.95 -6.95
N GLY A 21 14.31 -4.56 -7.26
CA GLY A 21 15.61 -3.88 -7.12
C GLY A 21 15.85 -2.81 -8.20
N PRO A 22 16.90 -1.97 -8.08
CA PRO A 22 17.18 -0.89 -9.04
C PRO A 22 17.24 -1.31 -10.51
N ARG A 23 17.62 -2.57 -10.78
CA ARG A 23 17.68 -3.14 -12.15
C ARG A 23 16.34 -3.18 -12.87
N THR A 24 15.22 -3.04 -12.17
CA THR A 24 13.88 -3.08 -12.77
C THR A 24 13.31 -1.71 -13.09
N VAL A 25 14.00 -0.61 -12.76
CA VAL A 25 13.52 0.76 -13.04
C VAL A 25 13.10 0.91 -14.51
N GLY A 26 13.96 0.50 -15.44
CA GLY A 26 13.64 0.58 -16.87
C GLY A 26 12.40 -0.24 -17.26
N ARG A 27 12.19 -1.40 -16.63
CA ARG A 27 10.98 -2.22 -16.85
C ARG A 27 9.73 -1.55 -16.28
N LEU A 28 9.83 -0.90 -15.12
CA LEU A 28 8.70 -0.19 -14.52
C LEU A 28 8.27 1.03 -15.35
N LEU A 29 9.23 1.78 -15.89
CA LEU A 29 8.95 2.90 -16.79
C LEU A 29 8.39 2.46 -18.15
N LEU A 30 8.80 1.28 -18.62
CA LEU A 30 8.16 0.66 -19.78
C LEU A 30 6.70 0.31 -19.50
N HIS A 31 6.42 -0.32 -18.34
CA HIS A 31 5.04 -0.59 -17.92
C HIS A 31 4.21 0.70 -17.79
N TYR A 32 4.74 1.74 -17.18
CA TYR A 32 4.10 3.06 -17.14
C TYR A 32 3.70 3.51 -18.56
N THR A 33 4.66 3.52 -19.49
CA THR A 33 4.44 3.98 -20.86
C THR A 33 3.36 3.15 -21.56
N GLU A 34 3.41 1.82 -21.47
CA GLU A 34 2.43 0.91 -22.07
C GLU A 34 1.03 1.05 -21.44
N LEU A 35 0.95 1.21 -20.12
CA LEU A 35 -0.32 1.35 -19.39
C LEU A 35 -1.02 2.67 -19.70
N THR A 36 -0.27 3.78 -19.82
CA THR A 36 -0.82 5.10 -20.17
C THR A 36 -1.40 5.22 -21.58
N GLN A 37 -1.19 4.20 -22.43
CA GLN A 37 -1.84 4.13 -23.75
C GLN A 37 -3.36 3.90 -23.63
N SER A 38 -3.85 3.50 -22.44
CA SER A 38 -5.26 3.27 -22.17
C SER A 38 -5.79 4.24 -21.12
N GLN A 39 -6.86 4.97 -21.44
CA GLN A 39 -7.57 5.84 -20.52
C GLN A 39 -8.58 5.06 -19.65
N SER A 40 -8.09 4.03 -18.97
CA SER A 40 -8.87 3.24 -18.00
C SER A 40 -8.44 3.63 -16.58
N ILE A 41 -9.40 3.68 -15.65
CA ILE A 41 -9.13 3.96 -14.23
C ILE A 41 -8.07 2.99 -13.69
N GLU A 42 -8.24 1.69 -13.97
CA GLU A 42 -7.33 0.63 -13.52
C GLU A 42 -5.92 0.81 -14.10
N ARG A 43 -5.81 1.09 -15.40
CA ARG A 43 -4.52 1.25 -16.09
C ARG A 43 -3.77 2.47 -15.60
N MET A 44 -4.46 3.59 -15.44
CA MET A 44 -3.87 4.82 -14.92
C MET A 44 -3.49 4.67 -13.45
N TYR A 45 -4.26 3.92 -12.66
CA TYR A 45 -3.88 3.57 -11.29
C TYR A 45 -2.61 2.72 -11.21
N GLU A 46 -2.51 1.69 -12.07
CA GLU A 46 -1.34 0.82 -12.19
C GLU A 46 -0.11 1.58 -12.71
N ALA A 47 -0.28 2.45 -13.70
CA ALA A 47 0.77 3.30 -14.24
C ALA A 47 1.36 4.20 -13.15
N GLY A 48 0.50 4.82 -12.33
CA GLY A 48 0.96 5.65 -11.22
C GLY A 48 1.81 4.87 -10.21
N TRP A 49 1.42 3.63 -9.89
CA TRP A 49 2.25 2.77 -9.04
C TRP A 49 3.56 2.34 -9.70
N ALA A 50 3.57 2.04 -11.01
CA ALA A 50 4.78 1.69 -11.73
C ALA A 50 5.81 2.84 -11.68
N ALA A 51 5.36 4.08 -11.90
CA ALA A 51 6.22 5.27 -11.84
C ALA A 51 6.67 5.60 -10.40
N ALA A 52 5.75 5.59 -9.43
CA ALA A 52 6.09 5.84 -8.03
C ALA A 52 7.11 4.83 -7.49
N GLU A 53 6.94 3.57 -7.87
CA GLU A 53 7.88 2.52 -7.51
C GLU A 53 9.25 2.72 -8.16
N ALA A 54 9.30 3.06 -9.45
CA ALA A 54 10.54 3.35 -10.16
C ALA A 54 11.36 4.43 -9.44
N ALA A 55 10.68 5.51 -9.02
CA ALA A 55 11.31 6.60 -8.25
C ALA A 55 11.91 6.11 -6.93
N LEU A 56 11.21 5.23 -6.22
CA LEU A 56 11.65 4.70 -4.94
C LEU A 56 12.80 3.70 -5.11
N VAL A 57 12.77 2.83 -6.12
CA VAL A 57 13.77 1.75 -6.28
C VAL A 57 15.01 2.15 -7.05
N ALA A 58 14.97 3.29 -7.75
CA ALA A 58 16.13 3.89 -8.39
C ALA A 58 17.34 3.97 -7.44
N ASP A 59 18.51 3.58 -7.94
CA ASP A 59 19.77 3.74 -7.25
C ASP A 59 20.35 5.15 -7.48
N SER A 60 21.57 5.38 -6.98
CA SER A 60 22.26 6.66 -7.09
C SER A 60 22.71 7.03 -8.50
N THR A 61 22.49 6.19 -9.52
CA THR A 61 22.81 6.54 -10.91
C THR A 61 21.78 7.51 -11.50
N LEU A 62 20.56 7.54 -10.96
CA LEU A 62 19.54 8.51 -11.31
C LEU A 62 19.60 9.71 -10.38
N THR A 63 19.50 10.91 -10.97
CA THR A 63 19.49 12.16 -10.21
C THR A 63 18.24 12.26 -9.34
N GLU A 64 18.31 13.06 -8.28
CA GLU A 64 17.15 13.40 -7.46
C GLU A 64 16.00 13.93 -8.32
N ASN A 65 16.29 14.87 -9.24
CA ASN A 65 15.30 15.45 -10.14
C ASN A 65 14.62 14.40 -11.01
N SER A 66 15.37 13.47 -11.62
CA SER A 66 14.78 12.40 -12.43
C SER A 66 13.85 11.50 -11.61
N ARG A 67 14.16 11.28 -10.33
CA ARG A 67 13.29 10.51 -9.43
C ARG A 67 12.06 11.31 -9.01
N LEU A 68 12.17 12.63 -8.87
CA LEU A 68 11.01 13.51 -8.61
C LEU A 68 10.09 13.61 -9.83
N GLU A 69 10.63 13.68 -11.04
CA GLU A 69 9.86 13.61 -12.30
C GLU A 69 9.05 12.30 -12.39
N MET A 70 9.62 11.17 -11.96
CA MET A 70 8.87 9.91 -11.88
C MET A 70 7.71 9.97 -10.87
N LEU A 71 7.83 10.74 -9.78
CA LEU A 71 6.72 10.95 -8.85
C LEU A 71 5.66 11.90 -9.43
N GLU A 72 6.06 12.86 -10.27
CA GLU A 72 5.12 13.71 -11.02
C GLU A 72 4.33 12.88 -12.04
N MET A 73 4.99 12.01 -12.80
CA MET A 73 4.34 11.02 -13.67
C MET A 73 3.32 10.16 -12.91
N ALA A 74 3.65 9.77 -11.68
CA ALA A 74 2.74 9.03 -10.83
C ALA A 74 1.51 9.85 -10.43
N ASN A 75 1.71 11.12 -10.05
CA ASN A 75 0.63 12.05 -9.73
C ASN A 75 -0.29 12.27 -10.92
N ASP A 76 0.26 12.52 -12.12
CA ASP A 76 -0.52 12.78 -13.33
C ASP A 76 -1.39 11.57 -13.68
N SER A 77 -0.83 10.36 -13.54
CA SER A 77 -1.57 9.13 -13.80
C SER A 77 -2.70 8.94 -12.81
N TRP A 78 -2.45 9.15 -11.52
CA TRP A 78 -3.50 9.05 -10.50
C TRP A 78 -4.54 10.16 -10.59
N GLN A 79 -4.16 11.37 -10.97
CA GLN A 79 -5.10 12.46 -11.23
C GLN A 79 -6.02 12.09 -12.40
N CYS A 80 -5.47 11.61 -13.52
CA CYS A 80 -6.29 11.16 -14.64
C CYS A 80 -7.25 10.01 -14.25
N ALA A 81 -6.80 9.04 -13.44
CA ALA A 81 -7.66 7.99 -12.93
C ALA A 81 -8.83 8.56 -12.08
N GLN A 82 -8.55 9.59 -11.27
CA GLN A 82 -9.54 10.27 -10.44
C GLN A 82 -10.54 11.08 -11.28
N ASP A 83 -10.07 11.73 -12.34
CA ASP A 83 -10.92 12.49 -13.28
C ASP A 83 -11.89 11.56 -14.00
N ILE A 84 -11.41 10.42 -14.50
CA ILE A 84 -12.27 9.38 -15.13
C ILE A 84 -13.31 8.84 -14.11
N CYS A 85 -12.91 8.67 -12.85
CA CYS A 85 -13.85 8.31 -11.77
C CYS A 85 -14.95 9.37 -11.59
N HIS A 86 -14.57 10.64 -11.59
CA HIS A 86 -15.51 11.75 -11.43
C HIS A 86 -16.51 11.80 -12.60
N GLU A 87 -16.03 11.73 -13.84
CA GLU A 87 -16.86 11.70 -15.05
C GLU A 87 -17.87 10.55 -15.03
N ARG A 88 -17.43 9.32 -14.72
CA ARG A 88 -18.33 8.15 -14.65
C ARG A 88 -19.41 8.26 -13.58
N THR A 89 -19.13 9.00 -12.51
CA THR A 89 -20.09 9.24 -11.43
C THR A 89 -21.17 10.21 -11.89
N LEU A 90 -20.81 11.25 -12.65
CA LEU A 90 -21.77 12.19 -13.24
C LEU A 90 -22.67 11.51 -14.29
N ASP A 91 -22.13 10.55 -15.04
CA ASP A 91 -22.85 9.82 -16.09
C ASP A 91 -23.78 8.70 -15.55
N ASN A 92 -24.04 8.65 -14.23
CA ASN A 92 -24.99 7.73 -13.57
C ASN A 92 -24.74 6.21 -13.77
N SER A 93 -23.54 5.80 -14.19
CA SER A 93 -23.31 4.41 -14.61
C SER A 93 -22.95 3.44 -13.48
N THR A 94 -22.38 3.89 -12.35
CA THR A 94 -22.22 3.19 -11.05
C THR A 94 -21.33 4.08 -10.18
N PRO A 95 -21.66 4.39 -8.92
CA PRO A 95 -20.79 5.19 -8.06
C PRO A 95 -19.44 4.50 -7.86
N CYS A 96 -18.33 5.16 -8.24
CA CYS A 96 -16.98 4.62 -8.10
C CYS A 96 -16.22 5.26 -6.93
N HIS A 97 -16.93 5.66 -5.88
CA HIS A 97 -16.36 6.42 -4.77
C HIS A 97 -15.28 5.63 -4.00
N ASP A 98 -15.42 4.31 -3.87
CA ASP A 98 -14.39 3.46 -3.27
C ASP A 98 -13.07 3.51 -4.05
N ARG A 99 -13.15 3.51 -5.39
CA ARG A 99 -11.97 3.66 -6.26
C ARG A 99 -11.36 5.04 -6.13
N ALA A 100 -12.18 6.09 -6.15
CA ALA A 100 -11.72 7.46 -5.98
C ALA A 100 -10.97 7.63 -4.66
N LEU A 101 -11.54 7.15 -3.55
CA LEU A 101 -10.91 7.20 -2.22
C LEU A 101 -9.62 6.38 -2.16
N ARG A 102 -9.55 5.23 -2.84
CA ARG A 102 -8.30 4.45 -2.93
C ARG A 102 -7.22 5.20 -3.72
N ILE A 103 -7.57 5.83 -4.83
CA ILE A 103 -6.66 6.68 -5.62
C ILE A 103 -6.15 7.84 -4.75
N GLU A 104 -7.04 8.53 -4.04
CA GLU A 104 -6.67 9.60 -3.12
C GLU A 104 -5.74 9.10 -2.00
N THR A 105 -5.99 7.92 -1.46
CA THR A 105 -5.11 7.30 -0.44
C THR A 105 -3.71 7.06 -1.02
N SER A 106 -3.60 6.62 -2.27
CA SER A 106 -2.31 6.45 -2.96
C SER A 106 -1.62 7.79 -3.21
N ARG A 107 -2.35 8.81 -3.69
CA ARG A 107 -1.81 10.17 -3.90
C ARG A 107 -1.30 10.81 -2.62
N ALA A 108 -1.92 10.53 -1.48
CA ALA A 108 -1.46 11.01 -0.17
C ALA A 108 -0.03 10.53 0.17
N THR A 109 0.48 9.48 -0.48
CA THR A 109 1.86 9.00 -0.31
C THR A 109 2.90 9.84 -1.04
N LEU A 110 2.53 10.66 -2.02
CA LEU A 110 3.49 11.40 -2.85
C LEU A 110 4.39 12.33 -2.04
N PRO A 111 3.90 13.17 -1.10
CA PRO A 111 4.78 14.01 -0.29
C PRO A 111 5.77 13.19 0.56
N VAL A 112 5.35 12.00 1.01
CA VAL A 112 6.22 11.05 1.72
C VAL A 112 7.31 10.52 0.79
N PHE A 113 6.96 10.11 -0.43
CA PHE A 113 7.93 9.62 -1.40
C PHE A 113 8.90 10.70 -1.85
N SER A 114 8.45 11.93 -2.12
CA SER A 114 9.31 13.05 -2.49
C SER A 114 10.34 13.34 -1.40
N THR A 115 9.90 13.40 -0.14
CA THR A 115 10.82 13.64 0.99
C THR A 115 11.73 12.46 1.28
N MET A 116 11.34 11.22 0.94
CA MET A 116 12.24 10.07 0.96
C MET A 116 13.30 10.14 -0.14
N VAL A 117 12.93 10.57 -1.35
CA VAL A 117 13.86 10.78 -2.48
C VAL A 117 14.89 11.85 -2.11
N GLN A 118 14.44 12.94 -1.49
CA GLN A 118 15.27 14.08 -1.05
C GLN A 118 16.04 13.83 0.26
N GLY A 119 15.77 12.73 0.97
CA GLY A 119 16.37 12.47 2.28
C GLY A 119 15.88 13.38 3.42
N THR A 120 14.74 14.06 3.24
CA THR A 120 14.15 15.05 4.16
C THR A 120 12.88 14.54 4.86
N PHE A 121 12.74 13.22 5.01
CA PHE A 121 11.56 12.60 5.66
C PHE A 121 11.53 12.88 7.17
N THR A 122 10.75 13.89 7.57
CA THR A 122 10.71 14.46 8.93
C THR A 122 9.38 14.22 9.64
N THR A 123 9.31 14.53 10.94
CA THR A 123 8.08 14.44 11.74
C THR A 123 6.93 15.31 11.20
N PRO A 124 7.14 16.56 10.76
CA PRO A 124 6.07 17.37 10.15
C PRO A 124 5.44 16.70 8.93
N VAL A 125 6.25 16.12 8.03
CA VAL A 125 5.75 15.40 6.85
C VAL A 125 4.90 14.20 7.26
N ARG A 126 5.32 13.44 8.28
CA ARG A 126 4.53 12.33 8.83
C ARG A 126 3.20 12.78 9.40
N LYS A 127 3.18 13.89 10.14
CA LYS A 127 1.94 14.46 10.70
C LYS A 127 0.98 14.90 9.59
N ALA A 128 1.49 15.56 8.55
CA ALA A 128 0.69 15.95 7.39
C ALA A 128 0.11 14.71 6.68
N TYR A 129 0.95 13.70 6.43
CA TYR A 129 0.49 12.43 5.85
C TYR A 129 -0.59 11.75 6.69
N HIS A 130 -0.41 11.65 8.01
CA HIS A 130 -1.41 11.09 8.92
C HIS A 130 -2.72 11.87 8.89
N ALA A 131 -2.65 13.21 8.91
CA ALA A 131 -3.84 14.07 8.83
C ALA A 131 -4.60 13.89 7.51
N THR A 132 -3.89 13.83 6.37
CA THR A 132 -4.50 13.58 5.06
C THR A 132 -5.16 12.20 5.01
N LEU A 133 -4.50 11.16 5.52
CA LEU A 133 -5.09 9.82 5.59
C LEU A 133 -6.32 9.77 6.49
N LEU A 134 -6.31 10.52 7.59
CA LEU A 134 -7.42 10.58 8.53
C LEU A 134 -8.66 11.23 7.90
N ASP A 135 -8.47 12.32 7.15
CA ASP A 135 -9.55 12.94 6.36
C ASP A 135 -10.17 11.93 5.37
N ILE A 136 -9.32 11.27 4.57
CA ILE A 136 -9.77 10.28 3.58
C ILE A 136 -10.50 9.13 4.28
N ALA A 137 -9.97 8.62 5.39
CA ALA A 137 -10.59 7.54 6.17
C ALA A 137 -11.93 7.97 6.78
N GLY A 138 -12.07 9.21 7.23
CA GLY A 138 -13.33 9.79 7.70
C GLY A 138 -14.39 9.79 6.59
N ARG A 139 -14.03 10.20 5.37
CA ARG A 139 -14.92 10.13 4.21
C ARG A 139 -15.30 8.69 3.85
N SER A 140 -14.34 7.76 3.86
CA SER A 140 -14.63 6.32 3.67
C SER A 140 -15.60 5.78 4.72
N ALA A 141 -15.41 6.16 5.99
CA ALA A 141 -16.26 5.73 7.10
C ALA A 141 -17.69 6.25 6.96
N ASN A 142 -17.87 7.52 6.55
CA ASN A 142 -19.20 8.08 6.29
C ASN A 142 -19.92 7.34 5.15
N LEU A 143 -19.22 7.01 4.07
CA LEU A 143 -19.81 6.20 2.98
C LEU A 143 -20.13 4.77 3.42
N LEU A 144 -19.31 4.17 4.28
CA LEU A 144 -19.57 2.86 4.86
C LEU A 144 -20.82 2.89 5.75
N GLU A 145 -20.93 3.87 6.64
CA GLU A 145 -22.09 4.06 7.52
C GLU A 145 -23.37 4.21 6.70
N HIS A 146 -23.36 5.14 5.73
CA HIS A 146 -24.48 5.33 4.82
C HIS A 146 -24.84 4.06 4.03
N SER A 147 -23.83 3.29 3.59
CA SER A 147 -24.07 2.02 2.89
C SER A 147 -24.71 0.97 3.81
N VAL A 148 -24.34 0.93 5.09
CA VAL A 148 -24.94 0.03 6.09
C VAL A 148 -26.40 0.40 6.35
N GLU A 149 -26.68 1.67 6.58
CA GLU A 149 -28.02 2.19 6.87
C GLU A 149 -29.00 1.91 5.71
N ASN A 150 -28.54 2.10 4.47
CA ASN A 150 -29.35 1.93 3.27
C ASN A 150 -29.31 0.51 2.68
N ARG A 151 -28.66 -0.45 3.37
CA ARG A 151 -28.47 -1.82 2.88
C ARG A 151 -27.89 -1.87 1.45
N GLY A 152 -26.95 -0.96 1.16
CA GLY A 152 -26.36 -0.79 -0.16
C GLY A 152 -25.53 -2.00 -0.61
N SER A 153 -25.45 -2.21 -1.92
CA SER A 153 -24.67 -3.30 -2.56
C SER A 153 -23.16 -3.21 -2.33
N HIS A 154 -22.64 -2.08 -1.83
CA HIS A 154 -21.21 -1.78 -1.78
C HIS A 154 -20.59 -1.85 -0.38
N ILE A 155 -21.32 -2.35 0.63
CA ILE A 155 -20.81 -2.47 2.01
C ILE A 155 -19.48 -3.24 2.06
N GLY A 156 -19.35 -4.30 1.26
CA GLY A 156 -18.12 -5.11 1.19
C GLY A 156 -16.89 -4.32 0.77
N ASN A 157 -17.02 -3.47 -0.26
CA ASN A 157 -15.93 -2.66 -0.79
C ASN A 157 -15.44 -1.63 0.23
N TYR A 158 -16.38 -0.85 0.79
CA TYR A 158 -16.04 0.17 1.78
C TYR A 158 -15.50 -0.44 3.07
N LYS A 159 -16.03 -1.58 3.49
CA LYS A 159 -15.51 -2.30 4.66
C LYS A 159 -14.06 -2.72 4.44
N GLY A 160 -13.76 -3.28 3.27
CA GLY A 160 -12.42 -3.60 2.80
C GLY A 160 -11.45 -2.42 2.87
N LEU A 161 -11.82 -1.33 2.17
CA LEU A 161 -11.06 -0.09 2.10
C LEU A 161 -10.83 0.54 3.49
N CYS A 162 -11.84 0.57 4.35
CA CYS A 162 -11.71 1.12 5.70
C CYS A 162 -10.66 0.33 6.51
N ALA A 163 -10.63 -1.01 6.42
CA ALA A 163 -9.60 -1.77 7.13
C ALA A 163 -8.18 -1.53 6.59
N GLU A 164 -8.02 -1.32 5.28
CA GLU A 164 -6.74 -0.88 4.72
C GLU A 164 -6.29 0.43 5.36
N GLN A 165 -7.14 1.44 5.29
CA GLN A 165 -6.86 2.78 5.79
C GLN A 165 -6.61 2.78 7.30
N LEU A 166 -7.37 2.01 8.07
CA LEU A 166 -7.16 1.84 9.51
C LEU A 166 -5.81 1.18 9.83
N GLY A 167 -5.38 0.19 9.03
CA GLY A 167 -4.04 -0.37 9.15
C GLY A 167 -2.94 0.66 8.88
N ILE A 168 -3.12 1.52 7.87
CA ILE A 168 -2.19 2.60 7.58
C ILE A 168 -2.19 3.66 8.69
N LEU A 169 -3.35 4.05 9.20
CA LEU A 169 -3.50 5.01 10.30
C LEU A 169 -2.82 4.52 11.58
N ALA A 170 -3.00 3.24 11.93
CA ALA A 170 -2.34 2.63 13.09
C ALA A 170 -0.81 2.78 13.03
N LEU A 171 -0.20 2.46 11.88
CA LEU A 171 1.25 2.51 11.72
C LEU A 171 1.80 3.92 11.44
N SER A 172 1.02 4.83 10.85
CA SER A 172 1.46 6.21 10.64
C SER A 172 1.59 7.02 11.95
N ARG A 173 1.05 6.51 13.06
CA ARG A 173 1.31 7.00 14.43
C ARG A 173 2.69 6.61 14.97
N GLU A 174 3.47 5.82 14.25
CA GLU A 174 4.81 5.44 14.65
C GLU A 174 5.74 6.67 14.67
N VAL A 175 6.24 7.01 15.86
CA VAL A 175 6.92 8.30 16.10
C VAL A 175 8.36 8.29 15.60
N THR A 176 9.04 7.14 15.61
CA THR A 176 10.45 7.04 15.24
C THR A 176 10.71 7.25 13.75
N GLY A 177 9.66 7.16 12.91
CA GLY A 177 9.76 7.26 11.46
C GLY A 177 10.48 6.06 10.83
N ARG A 178 10.67 4.98 11.59
CA ARG A 178 11.32 3.75 11.12
C ARG A 178 10.39 2.90 10.30
N LEU A 179 9.08 3.06 10.50
CA LEU A 179 8.05 2.36 9.76
C LEU A 179 7.12 3.38 9.13
N VAL A 180 6.81 3.18 7.86
CA VAL A 180 5.81 3.97 7.14
C VAL A 180 4.90 3.00 6.43
N ALA A 181 3.62 3.02 6.78
CA ALA A 181 2.61 2.27 6.06
C ALA A 181 2.07 3.09 4.88
N MET A 182 1.79 2.41 3.80
CA MET A 182 1.20 2.97 2.58
C MET A 182 0.22 1.95 1.97
N PRO A 183 -0.69 2.38 1.08
CA PRO A 183 -1.51 1.46 0.32
C PRO A 183 -0.62 0.50 -0.45
N SER A 184 -1.13 -0.70 -0.74
CA SER A 184 -0.33 -1.63 -1.51
C SER A 184 -0.21 -1.23 -2.96
N LEU A 185 0.93 -1.64 -3.54
CA LEU A 185 1.17 -1.60 -4.97
C LEU A 185 0.00 -2.28 -5.70
N ALA A 186 -0.32 -1.80 -6.90
CA ALA A 186 -1.37 -2.39 -7.74
C ALA A 186 -1.04 -3.81 -8.27
N ARG A 187 -0.09 -4.53 -7.66
CA ARG A 187 0.30 -5.89 -8.06
C ARG A 187 -0.56 -6.94 -7.40
N SER A 188 -0.47 -8.17 -7.90
CA SER A 188 -1.17 -9.31 -7.30
C SER A 188 -0.25 -10.34 -6.64
N ASP A 189 1.07 -10.28 -6.92
CA ASP A 189 2.09 -11.29 -6.58
C ASP A 189 1.85 -12.64 -7.29
N SER A 190 0.67 -13.24 -7.11
CA SER A 190 0.30 -14.55 -7.67
C SER A 190 -0.23 -14.51 -9.11
N GLY A 191 -0.44 -13.31 -9.69
CA GLY A 191 -1.16 -13.13 -10.96
C GLY A 191 -2.68 -13.36 -10.87
N THR A 192 -3.19 -13.74 -9.70
CA THR A 192 -4.55 -14.30 -9.57
C THR A 192 -5.57 -13.34 -8.96
N HIS A 193 -5.11 -12.34 -8.20
CA HIS A 193 -5.99 -11.48 -7.42
C HIS A 193 -5.71 -10.01 -7.68
N TYR A 194 -6.69 -9.32 -8.25
CA TYR A 194 -6.54 -7.91 -8.61
C TYR A 194 -6.48 -7.00 -7.37
N PRO A 195 -5.93 -5.78 -7.47
CA PRO A 195 -5.90 -4.81 -6.35
C PRO A 195 -7.29 -4.50 -5.77
N ARG A 196 -8.34 -4.62 -6.59
CA ARG A 196 -9.74 -4.45 -6.16
C ARG A 196 -10.27 -5.61 -5.32
N GLU A 197 -9.66 -6.79 -5.45
CA GLU A 197 -10.08 -8.02 -4.77
C GLU A 197 -9.22 -8.30 -3.53
N THR A 198 -8.07 -7.63 -3.41
CA THR A 198 -7.13 -7.73 -2.30
C THR A 198 -7.26 -6.51 -1.40
N HIS A 199 -7.13 -6.75 -0.10
CA HIS A 199 -6.95 -5.69 0.87
C HIS A 199 -5.59 -5.88 1.50
N ASP A 200 -4.68 -4.95 1.26
CA ASP A 200 -3.33 -5.05 1.75
C ASP A 200 -2.65 -3.69 1.81
N ILE A 201 -1.62 -3.63 2.64
CA ILE A 201 -0.78 -2.46 2.82
C ILE A 201 0.68 -2.85 2.63
N GLN A 202 1.52 -1.85 2.40
CA GLN A 202 2.96 -2.01 2.36
C GLN A 202 3.57 -1.27 3.52
N VAL A 203 4.53 -1.89 4.20
CA VAL A 203 5.25 -1.25 5.30
C VAL A 203 6.72 -1.08 4.93
N LEU A 204 7.07 0.17 4.66
CA LEU A 204 8.43 0.63 4.43
C LEU A 204 9.19 0.65 5.76
N SER A 205 10.35 0.02 5.80
CA SER A 205 11.28 0.13 6.92
C SER A 205 12.44 1.04 6.56
N HIS A 206 12.69 2.04 7.39
CA HIS A 206 13.80 2.96 7.27
C HIS A 206 14.72 2.85 8.48
N HIS A 207 16.02 3.03 8.23
CA HIS A 207 17.02 3.15 9.28
C HIS A 207 18.05 4.20 8.87
N ARG A 208 18.16 5.28 9.66
CA ARG A 208 19.08 6.40 9.41
C ARG A 208 18.90 7.01 8.00
N GLY A 209 17.65 7.30 7.61
CA GLY A 209 17.33 7.84 6.29
C GLY A 209 17.38 6.84 5.13
N VAL A 210 18.00 5.67 5.33
CA VAL A 210 18.11 4.64 4.29
C VAL A 210 16.98 3.64 4.39
N ARG A 211 16.29 3.39 3.27
CA ARG A 211 15.30 2.31 3.15
C ARG A 211 16.00 0.96 3.33
N ARG A 212 15.47 0.13 4.23
CA ARG A 212 15.99 -1.21 4.55
C ARG A 212 15.21 -2.32 3.87
N SER A 213 13.87 -2.25 3.91
CA SER A 213 13.01 -3.31 3.41
C SER A 213 11.59 -2.84 3.26
N ILE A 214 10.81 -3.59 2.50
CA ILE A 214 9.36 -3.46 2.41
C ILE A 214 8.71 -4.79 2.70
N THR A 215 7.70 -4.73 3.55
CA THR A 215 6.93 -5.87 3.97
C THR A 215 5.49 -5.66 3.51
N PRO A 216 5.00 -6.43 2.53
CA PRO A 216 3.58 -6.45 2.24
C PRO A 216 2.84 -7.05 3.44
N VAL A 217 1.63 -6.59 3.73
CA VAL A 217 0.79 -7.10 4.82
C VAL A 217 -0.61 -7.33 4.28
N GLU A 218 -1.06 -8.59 4.28
CA GLU A 218 -2.40 -8.94 3.84
C GLU A 218 -3.43 -8.61 4.93
N ILE A 219 -4.54 -7.97 4.57
CA ILE A 219 -5.61 -7.59 5.48
C ILE A 219 -6.82 -8.51 5.25
N LYS A 220 -7.31 -9.13 6.32
CA LYS A 220 -8.42 -10.09 6.24
C LYS A 220 -9.48 -9.88 7.30
N PHE A 221 -10.74 -9.98 6.87
CA PHE A 221 -11.90 -9.99 7.78
C PHE A 221 -12.32 -11.40 8.22
N SER A 222 -11.96 -12.42 7.45
CA SER A 222 -12.33 -13.82 7.69
C SER A 222 -11.09 -14.72 7.69
N ARG A 223 -11.29 -16.02 7.94
CA ARG A 223 -10.24 -17.04 7.89
C ARG A 223 -9.97 -17.52 6.45
N SER A 224 -10.05 -16.63 5.45
CA SER A 224 -9.70 -17.00 4.07
C SER A 224 -8.23 -17.46 4.00
N PRO A 225 -7.87 -18.36 3.06
CA PRO A 225 -6.49 -18.80 2.88
C PRO A 225 -5.58 -17.66 2.46
N ASP A 226 -4.30 -17.74 2.83
CA ASP A 226 -3.28 -16.74 2.53
C ASP A 226 -3.02 -16.68 1.03
N ARG A 227 -3.06 -15.46 0.46
CA ARG A 227 -2.96 -15.28 -0.99
C ARG A 227 -1.51 -15.29 -1.48
N TYR A 228 -0.60 -14.85 -0.62
CA TYR A 228 0.84 -14.80 -0.88
C TYR A 228 1.61 -14.79 0.43
N ASN A 229 2.94 -14.94 0.37
CA ASN A 229 3.80 -15.07 1.55
C ASN A 229 3.98 -13.73 2.28
N ALA A 230 3.00 -13.34 3.10
CA ALA A 230 2.99 -12.11 3.87
C ALA A 230 2.48 -12.32 5.30
N PRO A 231 2.82 -11.42 6.26
CA PRO A 231 2.08 -11.32 7.51
C PRO A 231 0.60 -11.01 7.25
N VAL A 232 -0.28 -11.66 8.01
CA VAL A 232 -1.73 -11.49 7.91
C VAL A 232 -2.24 -10.66 9.08
N LEU A 233 -2.72 -9.46 8.75
CA LEU A 233 -3.46 -8.60 9.64
C LEU A 233 -4.95 -8.96 9.58
N ASN A 234 -5.36 -9.82 10.50
CA ASN A 234 -6.79 -10.05 10.74
C ASN A 234 -7.45 -8.82 11.36
N ALA A 235 -8.42 -8.21 10.67
CA ALA A 235 -9.09 -6.97 11.06
C ALA A 235 -9.76 -7.08 12.43
N ARG A 236 -10.45 -8.21 12.71
CA ARG A 236 -11.11 -8.42 14.01
C ARG A 236 -10.11 -8.57 15.15
N ARG A 237 -9.07 -9.39 14.96
CA ARG A 237 -8.10 -9.73 16.02
C ARG A 237 -7.11 -8.59 16.30
N HIS A 238 -6.65 -7.92 15.25
CA HIS A 238 -5.54 -6.96 15.37
C HIS A 238 -6.01 -5.51 15.36
N LEU A 239 -7.11 -5.19 14.67
CA LEU A 239 -7.67 -3.83 14.64
C LEU A 239 -8.91 -3.68 15.53
N GLY A 240 -9.50 -4.78 16.05
CA GLY A 240 -10.79 -4.72 16.73
C GLY A 240 -12.00 -4.56 15.81
N VAL A 241 -11.81 -4.57 14.49
CA VAL A 241 -12.88 -4.35 13.51
C VAL A 241 -13.66 -5.65 13.26
N SER A 242 -14.76 -5.81 13.98
CA SER A 242 -15.64 -6.99 13.90
C SER A 242 -16.82 -6.84 12.93
N SER A 243 -17.20 -5.59 12.65
CA SER A 243 -18.34 -5.20 11.81
C SER A 243 -18.01 -3.94 10.99
N ALA A 244 -18.89 -3.57 10.07
CA ALA A 244 -18.78 -2.29 9.35
C ALA A 244 -18.84 -1.09 10.32
N LEU A 245 -19.77 -1.11 11.27
CA LEU A 245 -19.92 -0.04 12.27
C LEU A 245 -18.69 0.09 13.18
N SER A 246 -18.07 -1.02 13.59
CA SER A 246 -16.82 -0.94 14.37
C SER A 246 -15.65 -0.32 13.59
N ALA A 247 -15.67 -0.38 12.25
CA ALA A 247 -14.67 0.32 11.44
C ALA A 247 -14.89 1.83 11.50
N VAL A 248 -16.16 2.27 11.43
CA VAL A 248 -16.56 3.68 11.56
C VAL A 248 -16.21 4.23 12.94
N GLU A 249 -16.55 3.50 14.00
CA GLU A 249 -16.21 3.86 15.39
C GLU A 249 -14.70 4.00 15.59
N LEU A 250 -13.91 3.08 15.05
CA LEU A 250 -12.46 3.14 15.16
C LEU A 250 -11.88 4.34 14.40
N THR A 251 -12.41 4.68 13.21
CA THR A 251 -12.00 5.90 12.50
C THR A 251 -12.27 7.15 13.34
N ARG A 252 -13.44 7.25 13.97
CA ARG A 252 -13.79 8.36 14.89
C ARG A 252 -12.85 8.42 16.10
N LEU A 253 -12.43 7.26 16.62
CA LEU A 253 -11.45 7.19 17.70
C LEU A 253 -10.09 7.74 17.24
N TYR A 254 -9.60 7.36 16.05
CA TYR A 254 -8.37 7.92 15.48
C TYR A 254 -8.46 9.45 15.31
N GLU A 255 -9.62 9.96 14.90
CA GLU A 255 -9.85 11.40 14.73
C GLU A 255 -9.81 12.13 16.07
N LYS A 256 -10.54 11.62 17.08
CA LYS A 256 -10.49 12.16 18.45
C LYS A 256 -9.05 12.17 18.98
N ASP A 257 -8.34 11.05 18.87
CA ASP A 257 -6.96 10.90 19.31
C ASP A 257 -5.99 11.88 18.63
N PHE A 258 -6.22 12.19 17.35
CA PHE A 258 -5.37 13.12 16.61
C PHE A 258 -5.50 14.55 17.13
N HIS A 259 -6.71 14.98 17.49
CA HIS A 259 -6.98 16.32 18.02
C HIS A 259 -6.76 16.42 19.54
N GLN A 260 -6.98 15.33 20.27
CA GLN A 260 -6.90 15.25 21.72
C GLN A 260 -6.11 14.00 22.13
N PRO A 261 -4.77 14.03 22.01
CA PRO A 261 -3.95 12.87 22.30
C PRO A 261 -3.98 12.53 23.79
N GLU A 262 -4.60 11.41 24.13
CA GLU A 262 -4.59 10.82 25.47
C GLU A 262 -3.36 9.90 25.65
N LEU A 263 -2.95 9.68 26.92
CA LEU A 263 -1.86 8.75 27.25
C LEU A 263 -2.34 7.31 27.04
N MET A 264 -1.74 6.60 26.08
CA MET A 264 -2.03 5.19 25.72
C MET A 264 -3.49 4.89 25.41
N THR A 265 -3.81 4.87 24.12
CA THR A 265 -5.17 4.57 23.63
C THR A 265 -5.25 3.17 23.00
N ASP A 266 -6.45 2.70 22.66
CA ASP A 266 -6.62 1.46 21.88
C ASP A 266 -5.86 1.50 20.55
N ALA A 267 -5.70 2.69 19.96
CA ALA A 267 -4.88 2.89 18.76
C ALA A 267 -3.39 2.53 18.99
N ASP A 268 -2.85 2.75 20.19
CA ASP A 268 -1.48 2.36 20.52
C ASP A 268 -1.32 0.84 20.64
N HIS A 269 -2.32 0.14 21.18
CA HIS A 269 -2.32 -1.33 21.23
C HIS A 269 -2.35 -1.94 19.83
N ILE A 270 -3.18 -1.39 18.92
CA ILE A 270 -3.26 -1.81 17.52
C ILE A 270 -1.91 -1.62 16.82
N LYS A 271 -1.31 -0.44 16.97
CA LYS A 271 0.04 -0.13 16.44
C LYS A 271 1.08 -1.14 16.93
N LEU A 272 1.13 -1.42 18.24
CA LEU A 272 2.09 -2.37 18.80
C LEU A 272 1.86 -3.80 18.29
N ALA A 273 0.61 -4.23 18.18
CA ALA A 273 0.26 -5.54 17.61
C ALA A 273 0.75 -5.67 16.15
N MET A 274 0.60 -4.62 15.34
CA MET A 274 1.10 -4.60 13.97
C MET A 274 2.62 -4.63 13.89
N ILE A 275 3.32 -3.86 14.74
CA ILE A 275 4.79 -3.89 14.81
C ILE A 275 5.30 -5.30 15.18
N GLY A 276 4.65 -5.95 16.15
CA GLY A 276 4.95 -7.32 16.55
C GLY A 276 4.77 -8.31 15.39
N LEU A 277 3.63 -8.24 14.69
CA LEU A 277 3.32 -9.07 13.53
C LEU A 277 4.40 -8.98 12.43
N ILE A 278 4.81 -7.75 12.10
CA ILE A 278 5.83 -7.49 11.06
C ILE A 278 7.21 -7.99 11.52
N SER A 279 7.54 -7.78 12.79
CA SER A 279 8.82 -8.22 13.36
C SER A 279 8.92 -9.75 13.36
N ASP A 280 7.86 -10.45 13.74
CA ASP A 280 7.79 -11.91 13.73
C ASP A 280 7.95 -12.49 12.32
N TYR A 281 7.26 -11.90 11.35
CA TYR A 281 7.40 -12.30 9.96
C TYR A 281 8.85 -12.13 9.47
N ARG A 282 9.48 -10.99 9.73
CA ARG A 282 10.88 -10.74 9.33
C ARG A 282 11.85 -11.73 9.98
N ARG A 283 11.69 -12.03 11.27
CA ARG A 283 12.50 -13.05 11.96
C ARG A 283 12.35 -14.42 11.30
N LYS A 284 11.12 -14.82 10.95
CA LYS A 284 10.87 -16.09 10.25
C LYS A 284 11.51 -16.12 8.87
N GLN A 285 11.43 -15.04 8.08
CA GLN A 285 12.09 -14.98 6.77
C GLN A 285 13.62 -15.13 6.91
N MET A 286 14.24 -14.45 7.88
CA MET A 286 15.69 -14.58 8.13
C MET A 286 16.09 -16.01 8.54
N SER A 287 15.27 -16.70 9.34
CA SER A 287 15.53 -18.09 9.72
C SER A 287 15.43 -19.08 8.56
N ARG A 288 14.60 -18.78 7.56
CA ARG A 288 14.46 -19.59 6.34
C ARG A 288 15.64 -19.41 5.37
N THR A 289 16.32 -18.27 5.43
CA THR A 289 17.49 -17.95 4.62
C THR A 289 18.82 -18.18 5.35
N GLY A 290 18.82 -18.95 6.46
CA GLY A 290 20.06 -19.34 7.14
C GLY A 290 21.01 -20.10 6.21
N PRO A 291 22.33 -20.10 6.50
CA PRO A 291 23.31 -20.64 5.57
C PRO A 291 22.99 -22.09 5.26
N THR A 292 22.76 -22.38 3.99
CA THR A 292 22.89 -23.73 3.44
C THR A 292 24.20 -24.30 3.96
N GLN A 293 24.13 -25.38 4.76
CA GLN A 293 25.35 -26.11 5.11
C GLN A 293 26.09 -26.41 3.81
N PRO A 294 27.41 -26.11 3.71
CA PRO A 294 28.17 -26.49 2.54
C PRO A 294 28.00 -28.00 2.37
N SER A 295 27.47 -28.40 1.21
CA SER A 295 27.32 -29.80 0.85
C SER A 295 28.66 -30.48 1.11
N ALA A 296 28.67 -31.47 2.00
CA ALA A 296 29.85 -32.26 2.26
C ALA A 296 30.40 -32.75 0.92
N THR A 297 31.61 -32.30 0.58
CA THR A 297 32.35 -32.79 -0.57
C THR A 297 32.39 -34.31 -0.45
N PRO A 298 31.91 -35.07 -1.45
CA PRO A 298 32.01 -36.52 -1.38
C PRO A 298 33.50 -36.89 -1.28
N PRO A 299 33.84 -37.92 -0.48
CA PRO A 299 35.23 -38.32 -0.33
C PRO A 299 35.77 -38.72 -1.70
N VAL A 300 36.88 -38.10 -2.09
CA VAL A 300 37.69 -38.53 -3.23
C VAL A 300 38.14 -39.95 -2.92
N ALA A 301 37.56 -40.92 -3.61
CA ALA A 301 38.04 -42.29 -3.58
C ALA A 301 39.44 -42.29 -4.22
N ALA A 302 40.47 -42.49 -3.40
CA ALA A 302 41.79 -42.82 -3.87
C ALA A 302 41.85 -44.33 -4.13
N ALA A 303 41.85 -44.71 -5.42
CA ALA A 303 42.55 -45.85 -6.04
C ALA A 303 41.98 -46.07 -7.45
#